data_AF-T0S1H6-F1
#
_entry.id   AF-T0S1H6-F1
#
_cell.length_a   1.000
_cell.length_b   1.000
_cell.length_c   1.000
_cell.angle_alpha   90.00
_cell.angle_beta   90.00
_cell.angle_gamma   90.00
#
_symmetry.space_group_name_H-M   'P 1'
#
loop_
_entity.id
_entity.type
_entity.pdbx_description
1 polymer ?
#
loop_
_entity_poly.entity_id
_entity_poly.type
_entity_poly.pdbx_seq_one_letter_code
_entity_poly.pdbx_strand_id
1 'polypeptide(L)' 'MEGENMSKNIAVILSGCGFLDGAEIRESVLTLLALDTEGANYKIFAPNKDHTTLSIT' A
#
# COMPACT_ATOMS: atom_id res chain seq x y z
N MET A 1 -5.59 -25.92 -22.02
CA MET A 1 -5.96 -24.53 -22.34
C MET A 1 -5.74 -23.74 -21.07
N GLU A 2 -4.52 -23.27 -20.85
CA GLU A 2 -4.18 -22.46 -19.67
C GLU A 2 -4.87 -21.11 -19.85
N GLY A 3 -5.79 -20.80 -18.92
CA GLY A 3 -6.42 -19.50 -18.85
C GLY A 3 -5.33 -18.45 -18.69
N GLU A 4 -5.36 -17.48 -19.58
CA GLU A 4 -4.42 -16.37 -19.63
C GLU A 4 -4.52 -15.60 -18.31
N ASN A 5 -3.60 -15.87 -17.39
CA ASN A 5 -3.53 -15.16 -16.11
C ASN A 5 -2.94 -13.78 -16.41
N MET A 6 -3.79 -12.88 -16.90
CA MET A 6 -3.41 -11.50 -17.15
C MET A 6 -2.99 -10.89 -15.82
N SER A 7 -1.69 -10.60 -15.68
CA SER A 7 -1.11 -9.98 -14.50
C SER A 7 -1.90 -8.71 -14.19
N LYS A 8 -2.62 -8.70 -13.06
CA LYS A 8 -3.48 -7.58 -12.69
C LYS A 8 -2.59 -6.41 -12.29
N ASN A 9 -2.93 -5.22 -12.77
CA ASN A 9 -2.26 -3.97 -12.38
C ASN A 9 -3.02 -3.33 -11.22
N ILE A 10 -2.36 -3.15 -10.08
CA ILE A 10 -2.98 -2.74 -8.82
C ILE A 10 -2.30 -1.47 -8.28
N ALA A 11 -3.10 -0.46 -7.95
CA ALA A 11 -2.61 0.73 -7.27
C ALA A 11 -2.82 0.58 -5.76
N VAL A 12 -1.74 0.67 -4.98
CA VAL A 12 -1.78 0.64 -3.52
C VAL A 12 -1.59 2.06 -3.01
N ILE A 13 -2.58 2.61 -2.30
CA ILE A 13 -2.52 3.96 -1.74
C ILE A 13 -2.35 3.84 -0.22
N LEU A 14 -1.22 4.33 0.29
CA LEU A 14 -0.91 4.37 1.72
C LEU A 14 -1.12 5.79 2.26
N SER A 15 -1.54 5.91 3.52
CA SER A 15 -1.78 7.19 4.20
C SER A 15 -0.61 7.67 5.07
N GLY A 16 0.50 6.91 5.14
CA GLY A 16 1.65 7.18 6.01
C GLY A 16 2.27 5.88 6.53
N CYS A 17 3.15 5.96 7.53
CA CYS A 17 3.84 4.82 8.14
C CYS A 17 3.66 4.83 9.67
N GLY A 18 2.51 4.35 10.15
CA GLY A 18 2.25 4.29 11.58
C GLY A 18 0.80 3.96 11.90
N PHE A 19 0.58 3.15 12.95
CA PHE A 19 -0.74 2.66 13.35
C PHE A 19 -1.70 3.79 13.80
N LEU A 20 -1.16 4.89 14.35
CA LEU A 20 -1.96 6.01 14.86
C LEU A 20 -2.08 7.17 13.86
N ASP A 21 -1.30 7.12 12.79
CA ASP A 21 -0.98 8.32 12.01
C ASP A 21 -0.59 8.04 10.55
N GLY A 22 -0.94 6.86 10.05
CA GLY A 22 -0.64 6.40 8.70
C GLY A 22 -1.34 5.07 8.38
N ALA A 23 -0.77 4.31 7.43
CA ALA A 23 -1.24 2.95 7.17
C ALA A 23 -0.67 1.99 8.22
N GLU A 24 -1.46 1.01 8.65
CA GLU A 24 -0.98 -0.03 9.55
C GLU A 24 0.04 -0.92 8.83
N ILE A 25 1.19 -1.15 9.48
CA ILE A 25 2.36 -1.75 8.83
C ILE A 25 2.10 -3.22 8.48
N ARG A 26 1.47 -4.01 9.37
CA ARG A 26 1.19 -5.42 9.08
C ARG A 26 0.18 -5.59 7.95
N GLU A 27 -0.90 -4.82 7.93
CA GLU A 27 -1.90 -4.86 6.86
C GLU A 27 -1.28 -4.48 5.53
N SER A 28 -0.44 -3.43 5.51
CA SER A 28 0.27 -2.99 4.31
C SER A 28 1.21 -4.07 3.79
N VAL A 29 2.05 -4.66 4.66
CA VAL A 29 3.01 -5.69 4.27
C VAL A 29 2.31 -6.97 3.81
N LEU A 30 1.29 -7.43 4.53
CA LEU A 30 0.53 -8.63 4.16
C LEU A 30 -0.20 -8.45 2.84
N THR A 31 -0.73 -7.25 2.58
CA THR A 31 -1.33 -6.90 1.30
C THR A 31 -0.30 -7.01 0.17
N LEU A 32 0.86 -6.36 0.31
CA LEU A 32 1.91 -6.39 -0.71
C LEU A 32 2.45 -7.82 -0.94
N LEU A 33 2.60 -8.61 0.12
CA LEU A 33 3.01 -10.02 0.04
C LEU A 33 2.00 -10.87 -0.73
N ALA A 34 0.71 -10.66 -0.50
CA ALA A 34 -0.34 -11.37 -1.22
C ALA A 34 -0.34 -11.01 -2.72
N LEU A 35 -0.15 -9.73 -3.05
CA LEU A 35 -0.04 -9.28 -4.44
C LEU A 35 1.18 -9.88 -5.15
N ASP A 36 2.32 -9.93 -4.45
CA ASP A 36 3.56 -10.52 -4.96
C ASP A 36 3.43 -12.03 -5.18
N THR A 37 2.81 -12.74 -4.22
CA THR A 37 2.57 -14.19 -4.29
C THR A 37 1.66 -14.58 -5.46
N GLU A 38 0.70 -13.73 -5.80
CA GLU A 38 -0.21 -13.92 -6.93
C GLU A 38 0.36 -13.39 -8.27
N GLY A 39 1.60 -12.91 -8.29
CA GLY A 39 2.25 -12.40 -9.51
C GLY A 39 1.59 -11.13 -10.08
N ALA A 40 0.91 -10.34 -9.24
CA ALA A 40 0.29 -9.10 -9.65
C ALA A 40 1.32 -7.98 -9.79
N ASN A 41 1.13 -7.11 -10.78
CA ASN A 41 1.92 -5.89 -10.89
C ASN A 41 1.29 -4.82 -10.00
N TYR A 42 2.05 -4.24 -9.09
CA TYR A 42 1.53 -3.19 -8.22
C TYR A 42 2.44 -1.98 -8.17
N LYS A 43 1.84 -0.81 -7.92
CA LYS A 43 2.55 0.44 -7.68
C LYS A 43 2.00 1.13 -6.45
N ILE A 44 2.91 1.63 -5.62
CA ILE A 44 2.58 2.28 -4.36
C ILE A 44 2.51 3.80 -4.56
N PHE A 45 1.50 4.41 -3.93
CA PHE A 45 1.25 5.84 -3.91
C PHE A 45 0.95 6.28 -2.48
N ALA A 46 1.21 7.54 -2.19
CA ALA A 46 0.81 8.19 -0.96
C ALA A 46 0.47 9.66 -1.25
N PRO A 47 -0.42 10.28 -0.46
CA PRO A 47 -0.66 11.71 -0.59
C PRO A 47 0.63 12.48 -0.27
N ASN A 48 1.00 13.43 -1.13
CA ASN A 48 2.08 14.37 -0.86
C ASN A 48 1.56 15.47 0.07
N LYS A 49 1.43 15.15 1.36
CA LYS A 49 1.01 16.07 2.42
C LYS A 49 1.93 15.89 3.61
N ASP A 50 2.29 17.00 4.24
CA ASP A 50 2.95 16.94 5.53
C ASP A 50 2.01 16.35 6.56
N HIS A 51 2.56 15.46 7.38
CA HIS A 51 1.83 14.93 8.51
C HIS A 51 1.71 16.04 9.55
N THR A 52 0.47 16.51 9.83
CA THR A 52 0.21 17.68 10.67
C THR A 52 0.89 17.53 12.02
N THR A 53 2.03 18.19 12.17
CA THR A 53 2.65 18.41 13.48
C THR A 53 1.76 19.39 14.21
N LEU A 54 0.94 18.91 15.14
CA LEU A 54 0.33 19.78 16.13
C LEU A 54 1.46 20.38 16.95
N SER A 55 1.81 21.64 16.70
CA SER A 55 2.69 22.41 17.55
C SER A 55 2.01 22.59 18.89
N ILE A 56 2.38 21.77 19.88
CA ILE A 56 2.11 22.09 21.28
C ILE A 56 3.07 23.22 21.69
N THR A 57 2.66 24.46 21.45
CA THR A 57 3.19 25.64 22.15
C THR A 57 2.34 25.92 23.37
#